data_AF-A0A1Y3A5A6-F1
#
_entry.id   AF-A0A1Y3A5A6-F1
#
_cell.length_a   1.000
_cell.length_b   1.000
_cell.length_c   1.000
_cell.angle_alpha   90.00
_cell.angle_beta   90.00
_cell.angle_gamma   90.00
#
_symmetry.space_group_name_H-M   'P 1'
#
loop_
_entity.id
_entity.type
_entity.pdbx_description
1 polymer ?
#
loop_
_entity_poly.entity_id
_entity_poly.type
_entity_poly.pdbx_seq_one_letter_code
_entity_poly.pdbx_strand_id
1 'polypeptide(L)' 'MEPDCPRCGDSLTAFTLAGVEALACEACGYVGVEADHSGDRTVVESWDDALRRFHEES' A
#
# COMPACT_ATOMS: atom_id res chain seq x y z
N MET A 1 -7.38 -12.88 -20.65
CA MET A 1 -6.65 -11.60 -20.76
C MET A 1 -6.03 -11.39 -19.40
N GLU A 2 -4.72 -11.52 -19.30
CA GLU A 2 -4.01 -11.14 -18.08
C GLU A 2 -4.08 -9.61 -17.98
N PRO A 3 -4.39 -9.03 -16.81
CA PRO A 3 -4.56 -7.59 -16.69
C PRO A 3 -3.21 -6.87 -16.85
N ASP A 4 -3.21 -5.77 -17.60
CA ASP A 4 -2.07 -4.84 -17.65
C ASP A 4 -1.97 -4.05 -16.33
N CYS A 5 -0.75 -3.70 -15.94
CA CYS A 5 -0.49 -2.93 -14.73
C CYS A 5 -1.09 -1.52 -14.86
N PRO A 6 -1.95 -1.07 -13.93
CA PRO A 6 -2.58 0.25 -14.01
C PRO A 6 -1.61 1.42 -13.78
N ARG A 7 -0.37 1.14 -13.31
CA ARG A 7 0.65 2.18 -13.09
C ARG A 7 1.60 2.38 -14.26
N CYS A 8 2.00 1.31 -14.94
CA CYS A 8 3.03 1.38 -15.99
C CYS A 8 2.66 0.68 -17.30
N GLY A 9 1.52 0.00 -17.37
CA GLY A 9 1.05 -0.70 -18.57
C GLY A 9 1.77 -2.01 -18.89
N ASP A 10 2.70 -2.45 -18.04
CA ASP A 10 3.38 -3.74 -18.20
C ASP A 10 2.47 -4.90 -17.76
N SER A 11 2.75 -6.11 -18.22
CA SER A 11 2.04 -7.32 -17.81
C SER A 11 2.16 -7.59 -16.31
N LEU A 12 1.06 -8.09 -15.70
CA LEU A 12 1.06 -8.53 -14.30
C LEU A 12 1.43 -10.01 -14.19
N THR A 13 2.25 -10.34 -13.20
CA THR A 13 2.62 -11.72 -12.83
C THR A 13 1.67 -12.24 -11.75
N ALA A 14 1.11 -13.43 -11.96
CA ALA A 14 0.28 -14.13 -10.97
C ALA A 14 1.12 -15.03 -10.07
N PHE A 15 0.92 -14.92 -8.75
CA PHE A 15 1.53 -15.76 -7.74
C PHE A 15 0.45 -16.54 -6.99
N THR A 16 0.67 -17.84 -6.79
CA THR A 16 -0.27 -18.70 -6.06
C THR A 16 0.40 -19.32 -4.84
N LEU A 17 -0.22 -19.17 -3.66
CA LEU A 17 0.23 -19.79 -2.42
C LEU A 17 -0.97 -20.27 -1.61
N ALA A 18 -0.95 -21.55 -1.21
CA ALA A 18 -2.03 -22.17 -0.42
C ALA A 18 -3.45 -21.97 -1.01
N GLY A 19 -3.57 -21.91 -2.34
CA GLY A 19 -4.84 -21.70 -3.03
C GLY A 19 -5.29 -20.23 -3.13
N VAL A 20 -4.47 -19.29 -2.65
CA VAL A 20 -4.69 -17.85 -2.81
C VAL A 20 -3.86 -17.35 -3.99
N GLU A 21 -4.48 -16.57 -4.86
CA GLU A 21 -3.83 -15.91 -5.99
C GLU A 21 -3.63 -14.41 -5.70
N ALA A 22 -2.47 -13.88 -6.11
CA ALA A 22 -2.17 -12.44 -6.07
C ALA A 22 -1.50 -12.01 -7.38
N LEU A 23 -1.79 -10.77 -7.82
CA LEU A 23 -1.19 -10.17 -9.00
C LEU A 23 -0.19 -9.08 -8.59
N ALA A 24 1.02 -9.14 -9.15
CA ALA A 24 2.06 -8.14 -8.92
C ALA A 24 2.73 -7.73 -10.24
N CYS A 25 3.15 -6.46 -10.31
CA CYS A 25 3.96 -5.93 -11.40
C CYS A 25 5.43 -5.91 -10.97
N GLU A 26 6.26 -6.70 -11.65
CA GLU A 26 7.70 -6.77 -11.35
C GLU A 26 8.46 -5.54 -11.83
N ALA A 27 7.90 -4.77 -12.78
CA ALA A 27 8.53 -3.57 -13.32
C ALA A 27 8.46 -2.36 -12.38
N CYS A 28 7.33 -2.15 -11.69
CA CYS A 28 7.11 -0.97 -10.84
C CYS A 28 6.70 -1.25 -9.39
N GLY A 29 6.56 -2.53 -9.02
CA GLY A 29 6.18 -2.93 -7.66
C GLY A 29 4.70 -2.70 -7.32
N TYR A 30 3.84 -2.48 -8.31
CA TYR A 30 2.39 -2.47 -8.08
C TYR A 30 1.92 -3.86 -7.62
N VAL A 31 1.08 -3.92 -6.58
CA VAL A 31 0.43 -5.15 -6.13
C VAL A 31 -1.06 -4.90 -6.07
N GLY A 32 -1.86 -5.76 -6.71
CA GLY A 32 -3.31 -5.60 -6.87
C GLY A 32 -4.14 -5.94 -5.64
N VAL A 33 -3.57 -5.86 -4.44
CA VAL A 33 -4.31 -6.08 -3.18
C VAL A 33 -5.00 -4.79 -2.79
N GLU A 34 -6.31 -4.85 -2.51
CA GLU A 34 -7.01 -3.71 -1.92
C GLU A 34 -6.39 -3.44 -0.54
N ALA A 35 -5.64 -2.34 -0.44
CA ALA A 35 -5.14 -1.85 0.82
C ALA A 35 -6.21 -0.94 1.43
N ASP A 36 -6.70 -1.31 2.61
CA ASP A 36 -7.45 -0.37 3.42
C ASP A 36 -6.49 0.71 3.92
N HIS A 37 -6.61 1.90 3.35
CA HIS A 37 -5.86 3.07 3.78
C HIS A 37 -6.55 3.82 4.93
N SER A 38 -7.70 3.34 5.38
CA SER A 38 -8.28 3.81 6.63
C SER A 38 -7.53 3.16 7.79
N GLY A 39 -6.85 3.97 8.58
CA GLY A 39 -6.44 3.53 9.90
C GLY A 39 -7.67 3.41 10.79
N ASP A 40 -7.57 2.60 11.85
CA ASP A 40 -8.55 2.65 12.94
C ASP A 40 -8.77 4.11 13.35
N ARG A 41 -10.03 4.52 13.49
CA ARG A 41 -10.42 5.88 13.90
C ARG A 41 -9.98 6.16 15.34
N THR A 42 -8.70 6.42 15.52
CA THR A 42 -8.14 7.02 16.73
C THR A 42 -8.32 8.53 16.64
N VAL A 43 -8.41 9.20 17.79
CA VAL A 43 -8.31 10.66 17.85
C VAL A 43 -6.98 11.04 17.25
N VAL A 44 -7.00 11.56 16.02
CA VAL A 44 -5.80 11.98 15.30
C VAL A 44 -5.27 13.24 16.02
N GLU A 45 -4.04 13.17 16.54
CA GLU A 45 -3.37 14.35 17.09
C GLU A 45 -3.20 15.42 16.02
N SER A 46 -3.19 16.70 16.40
CA SER A 46 -2.93 17.76 15.44
C SER A 46 -1.49 17.69 14.92
N TRP A 47 -1.24 18.19 13.72
CA TRP A 47 0.13 18.29 13.18
C TRP A 47 1.04 19.13 14.07
N ASP A 48 0.52 20.20 14.66
CA ASP A 48 1.26 21.04 15.61
C ASP A 48 1.67 20.25 16.85
N ASP A 49 0.76 19.43 17.41
CA ASP A 49 1.06 18.60 18.57
C ASP A 49 2.10 17.52 18.26
N ALA A 50 1.98 16.86 17.10
CA ALA A 50 2.91 15.84 16.66
C ALA A 50 4.34 16.39 16.48
N LEU A 51 4.46 17.56 15.83
CA LEU A 51 5.74 18.22 15.60
C LEU A 51 6.35 18.70 16.91
N ARG A 52 5.55 19.31 17.79
CA ARG A 52 6.01 19.74 19.12
C ARG A 52 6.55 18.56 19.92
N ARG A 53 5.82 17.44 20.00
CA ARG A 53 6.28 16.22 20.69
C ARG A 53 7.60 15.70 20.14
N PHE A 54 7.73 15.61 18.81
CA PHE A 54 8.97 15.16 18.17
C PHE A 54 10.19 16.01 18.58
N HIS A 55 10.01 17.34 18.64
CA HIS A 55 11.07 18.25 19.06
C HIS A 55 11.37 18.21 20.57
N GLU A 56 10.40 17.88 21.41
CA GLU A 56 10.57 17.75 22.87
C GLU A 56 11.20 16.40 23.27
N GLU A 57 11.03 15.35 22.46
CA GLU A 57 11.55 13.99 22.70
C GLU A 57 12.96 13.72 22.12
N SER A 58 13.60 14.74 21.51
CA SER A 58 14.93 14.67 20.89
C SER A 58 16.03 15.27 21.77
#